data_AF-A0A8J3HMH7-F1
#
_entry.id   AF-A0A8J3HMH7-F1
#
_cell.length_a   1.000
_cell.length_b   1.000
_cell.length_c   1.000
_cell.angle_alpha   90.00
_cell.angle_beta   90.00
_cell.angle_gamma   90.00
#
_symmetry.space_group_name_H-M   'P 1'
#
loop_
_entity.id
_entity.type
_entity.pdbx_description
1 polymer ?
#
loop_
_entity_poly.entity_id
_entity_poly.type
_entity_poly.pdbx_seq_one_letter_code
_entity_poly.pdbx_strand_id
1 'polypeptide(L)'
;MSTTTAVVTVLTALWVGFSAFSLLLRAAFVVDPLRTYGVPESWWTPLGLAKAAGALGLLAGLAVPAIGIAAAVALVCYFLGAIITVLRARSYQTVAFPALYLAPVAVTLALLA
;
A
#
# COMPACT_ATOMS: atom_id res chain seq x y z
N MET A 1 3.50 -22.10 -7.76
CA MET A 1 3.66 -21.06 -6.71
C MET A 1 4.22 -21.71 -5.47
N SER A 2 5.26 -21.15 -4.83
CA SER A 2 5.83 -21.70 -3.59
C SER A 2 4.96 -21.35 -2.38
N THR A 3 4.95 -22.19 -1.34
CA THR A 3 4.30 -21.89 -0.04
C THR A 3 4.77 -20.57 0.54
N THR A 4 6.07 -20.25 0.40
CA THR A 4 6.63 -18.96 0.84
C THR A 4 6.01 -17.79 0.09
N THR A 5 5.91 -17.86 -1.23
CA THR A 5 5.29 -16.81 -2.06
C THR A 5 3.84 -16.59 -1.66
N ALA A 6 3.07 -17.68 -1.47
CA ALA A 6 1.67 -17.58 -1.07
C ALA A 6 1.51 -16.91 0.30
N VAL A 7 2.26 -17.36 1.31
CA VAL A 7 2.21 -16.78 2.67
C VAL A 7 2.61 -15.30 2.66
N VAL A 8 3.71 -14.94 2.00
CA VAL A 8 4.18 -13.55 1.91
C VAL A 8 3.17 -12.67 1.19
N THR A 9 2.55 -13.16 0.11
CA THR A 9 1.53 -12.42 -0.64
C THR A 9 0.29 -12.17 0.21
N VAL A 10 -0.20 -13.19 0.95
CA VAL A 10 -1.36 -13.04 1.84
C VAL A 10 -1.07 -12.06 2.96
N LEU A 11 0.08 -12.18 3.64
CA LEU A 11 0.44 -11.25 4.72
C LEU A 11 0.57 -9.81 4.21
N THR A 12 1.18 -9.63 3.04
CA THR A 12 1.31 -8.30 2.41
C THR A 12 -0.06 -7.74 2.04
N ALA A 13 -0.95 -8.55 1.46
CA ALA A 13 -2.30 -8.12 1.11
C ALA A 13 -3.11 -7.72 2.36
N LEU A 14 -3.02 -8.48 3.45
CA LEU A 14 -3.68 -8.14 4.71
C LEU A 14 -3.12 -6.85 5.33
N TRP A 15 -1.80 -6.67 5.29
CA TRP A 15 -1.14 -5.46 5.79
C TRP A 15 -1.55 -4.21 5.00
N VAL A 16 -1.53 -4.28 3.66
CA VAL A 16 -1.99 -3.19 2.80
C VAL A 16 -3.49 -2.96 2.94
N GLY A 17 -4.28 -4.03 3.06
CA GLY A 17 -5.72 -3.99 3.31
C GLY A 17 -6.05 -3.25 4.60
N PHE A 18 -5.36 -3.56 5.70
CA PHE A 18 -5.48 -2.82 6.96
C PHE A 18 -5.20 -1.32 6.79
N SER A 19 -4.15 -0.97 6.03
CA SER A 19 -3.84 0.42 5.69
C SER A 19 -4.95 1.10 4.89
N ALA A 20 -5.55 0.38 3.94
CA ALA A 20 -6.65 0.87 3.11
C ALA A 20 -7.89 1.15 3.95
N PHE A 21 -8.33 0.16 4.75
CA PHE A 21 -9.48 0.29 5.63
C PHE A 21 -9.28 1.40 6.67
N SER A 22 -8.09 1.50 7.28
CA SER A 22 -7.79 2.57 8.24
C SER A 22 -7.94 3.97 7.62
N LEU A 23 -7.54 4.14 6.36
CA LEU A 23 -7.75 5.39 5.63
C LEU A 23 -9.23 5.63 5.29
N LEU A 24 -9.92 4.60 4.79
CA LEU A 24 -11.35 4.70 4.42
C LEU A 24 -12.24 5.00 5.65
N LEU A 25 -11.89 4.45 6.81
CA LEU A 25 -12.54 4.72 8.10
C LEU A 25 -12.07 6.02 8.75
N ARG A 26 -11.15 6.75 8.11
CA ARG A 26 -10.61 8.03 8.60
C ARG A 26 -9.98 7.92 10.00
N ALA A 27 -9.29 6.82 10.27
CA ALA A 27 -8.63 6.61 11.56
C ALA A 27 -7.62 7.75 11.82
N ALA A 28 -7.67 8.35 13.01
CA ALA A 28 -6.89 9.55 13.36
C ALA A 28 -5.38 9.39 13.07
N PHE A 29 -4.82 8.23 13.42
CA PHE A 29 -3.40 7.91 13.17
C PHE A 29 -3.01 7.87 11.68
N VAL A 30 -3.97 7.81 10.76
CA VAL A 30 -3.74 7.91 9.31
C VAL A 30 -4.05 9.31 8.79
N VAL A 31 -5.17 9.90 9.19
CA VAL A 31 -5.63 11.18 8.61
C VAL A 31 -4.92 12.40 9.18
N ASP A 32 -4.47 12.37 10.44
CA ASP A 32 -3.74 13.50 11.04
C ASP A 32 -2.37 13.73 10.38
N PRO A 33 -1.57 12.67 10.09
CA PRO A 33 -0.41 12.82 9.24
C PRO A 33 -0.76 13.33 7.84
N LEU A 34 -1.82 12.83 7.19
CA LEU A 34 -2.24 13.30 5.86
C LEU A 34 -2.59 14.78 5.82
N ARG A 35 -3.24 15.31 6.88
CA ARG A 35 -3.46 16.75 7.04
C ARG A 35 -2.15 17.51 7.14
N THR A 36 -1.20 17.00 7.92
CA THR A 36 0.14 17.59 8.05
C THR A 36 0.88 17.60 6.72
N TYR A 37 0.67 16.60 5.87
CA TYR A 37 1.25 16.55 4.53
C TYR A 37 0.56 17.45 3.51
N GLY A 38 -0.58 18.06 3.87
CA GLY A 38 -1.39 18.87 2.96
C GLY A 38 -2.16 18.07 1.92
N VAL A 39 -2.44 16.78 2.16
CA VAL A 39 -3.24 15.95 1.25
C VAL A 39 -4.73 16.31 1.42
N PRO A 40 -5.42 16.83 0.39
CA PRO A 40 -6.82 17.22 0.50
C PRO A 40 -7.72 16.04 0.86
N GLU A 41 -8.76 16.26 1.68
CA GLU A 41 -9.67 15.19 2.10
C GLU A 41 -10.37 14.49 0.93
N SER A 42 -10.57 15.20 -0.18
CA SER A 42 -11.13 14.64 -1.42
C SER A 42 -10.31 13.49 -2.01
N TRP A 43 -9.02 13.42 -1.68
CA TRP A 43 -8.12 12.34 -2.13
C TRP A 43 -8.13 11.12 -1.22
N TRP A 44 -8.65 11.21 0.01
CA TRP A 44 -8.54 10.12 0.99
C TRP A 44 -9.30 8.87 0.55
N THR A 45 -10.54 9.03 0.06
CA THR A 45 -11.34 7.91 -0.43
C THR A 45 -10.72 7.28 -1.70
N PRO A 46 -10.37 8.03 -2.76
CA PRO A 46 -9.67 7.47 -3.91
C PRO A 46 -8.39 6.71 -3.54
N LEU A 47 -7.57 7.27 -2.65
CA LEU A 47 -6.33 6.66 -2.19
C LEU A 47 -6.58 5.36 -1.40
N GLY A 48 -7.58 5.36 -0.53
CA GLY A 48 -8.01 4.18 0.22
C GLY A 48 -8.52 3.08 -0.72
N LEU A 49 -9.34 3.42 -1.70
CA LEU A 49 -9.83 2.48 -2.72
C LEU A 49 -8.69 1.92 -3.58
N ALA A 50 -7.72 2.74 -3.96
CA ALA A 50 -6.55 2.29 -4.72
C ALA A 50 -5.73 1.24 -3.93
N LYS A 51 -5.50 1.48 -2.63
CA LYS A 51 -4.84 0.48 -1.76
C LYS A 51 -5.67 -0.80 -1.62
N ALA A 52 -7.00 -0.67 -1.42
CA ALA A 52 -7.89 -1.82 -1.29
C ALA A 52 -7.90 -2.66 -2.58
N ALA A 53 -7.98 -2.01 -3.74
CA ALA A 53 -7.89 -2.66 -5.03
C ALA A 53 -6.55 -3.38 -5.22
N GLY A 54 -5.43 -2.76 -4.83
CA GLY A 54 -4.12 -3.41 -4.85
C GLY A 54 -4.04 -4.63 -3.93
N ALA A 55 -4.57 -4.53 -2.70
CA ALA A 55 -4.61 -5.65 -1.75
C ALA A 55 -5.46 -6.83 -2.29
N LEU A 56 -6.64 -6.54 -2.84
CA LEU A 56 -7.48 -7.55 -3.49
C LEU A 56 -6.80 -8.14 -4.74
N GLY A 57 -6.11 -7.32 -5.52
CA GLY A 57 -5.34 -7.75 -6.68
C GLY A 57 -4.19 -8.69 -6.33
N LEU A 58 -3.50 -8.46 -5.20
CA LEU A 58 -2.50 -9.40 -4.68
C LEU A 58 -3.10 -10.76 -4.35
N LEU A 59 -4.27 -10.79 -3.70
CA LEU A 59 -4.98 -12.04 -3.40
C LEU A 59 -5.47 -12.75 -4.68
N ALA A 60 -6.03 -12.01 -5.63
CA ALA A 60 -6.39 -12.54 -6.95
C ALA A 60 -5.17 -13.08 -7.70
N GLY A 61 -4.00 -12.47 -7.48
CA GLY A 61 -2.69 -12.90 -7.96
C GLY A 61 -2.30 -14.32 -7.60
N LEU A 62 -2.85 -14.86 -6.50
CA LEU A 62 -2.63 -16.24 -6.08
C LEU A 62 -3.25 -17.25 -7.06
N ALA A 63 -4.32 -16.87 -7.74
CA ALA A 63 -4.97 -17.66 -8.78
C ALA A 63 -4.52 -17.26 -10.19
N VAL A 64 -4.29 -15.96 -10.41
CA VAL A 64 -3.91 -15.39 -11.72
C VAL A 64 -2.63 -14.55 -11.56
N PRO A 65 -1.43 -15.14 -11.77
CA PRO A 65 -0.15 -14.47 -11.46
C PRO A 65 0.02 -13.08 -12.09
N ALA A 66 -0.45 -12.90 -13.33
CA ALA A 66 -0.38 -11.61 -14.03
C ALA A 66 -1.11 -10.47 -13.28
N ILE A 67 -2.24 -10.77 -12.62
CA ILE A 67 -2.99 -9.80 -11.80
C ILE A 67 -2.17 -9.43 -10.55
N GLY A 68 -1.54 -10.42 -9.92
CA GLY A 68 -0.71 -10.22 -8.74
C GLY A 68 0.48 -9.30 -9.02
N ILE A 69 1.18 -9.54 -10.12
CA ILE A 69 2.31 -8.70 -10.56
C ILE A 69 1.83 -7.28 -10.84
N ALA A 70 0.74 -7.10 -11.59
CA ALA A 70 0.19 -5.77 -11.89
C ALA A 70 -0.23 -5.02 -10.60
N ALA A 71 -0.88 -5.70 -9.66
CA ALA A 71 -1.28 -5.14 -8.38
C ALA A 71 -0.07 -4.75 -7.51
N ALA A 72 0.96 -5.60 -7.47
CA ALA A 72 2.18 -5.32 -6.74
C ALA A 72 2.93 -4.10 -7.31
N VAL A 73 3.06 -4.00 -8.64
CA VAL A 73 3.64 -2.82 -9.31
C VAL A 73 2.85 -1.55 -8.99
N ALA A 74 1.51 -1.60 -9.09
CA ALA A 74 0.66 -0.45 -8.78
C ALA A 74 0.81 -0.01 -7.31
N LEU A 75 0.90 -0.95 -6.36
CA LEU A 75 1.15 -0.67 -4.95
C LEU A 75 2.55 -0.09 -4.71
N VAL A 76 3.59 -0.57 -5.41
CA VAL A 76 4.92 0.04 -5.36
C VAL A 76 4.85 1.50 -5.80
N CYS A 77 4.24 1.79 -6.95
CA CYS A 77 4.06 3.16 -7.43
C CYS A 77 3.26 4.01 -6.43
N TYR A 78 2.20 3.46 -5.84
CA TYR A 78 1.39 4.12 -4.82
C TYR A 78 2.25 4.54 -3.61
N PHE A 79 3.01 3.60 -3.03
CA PHE A 79 3.78 3.89 -1.81
C PHE A 79 5.01 4.76 -2.08
N LEU A 80 5.61 4.69 -3.28
CA LEU A 80 6.61 5.66 -3.72
C LEU A 80 6.01 7.08 -3.81
N GLY A 81 4.80 7.23 -4.39
CA GLY A 81 4.07 8.50 -4.39
C GLY A 81 3.79 9.03 -2.98
N ALA A 82 3.46 8.14 -2.04
CA ALA A 82 3.27 8.49 -0.64
C ALA A 82 4.59 8.96 0.01
N ILE A 83 5.72 8.28 -0.22
CA ILE A 83 7.03 8.72 0.25
C ILE A 83 7.37 10.11 -0.30
N ILE A 84 7.18 10.33 -1.60
CA ILE A 84 7.41 11.65 -2.23
C ILE A 84 6.54 12.72 -1.57
N THR A 85 5.27 12.43 -1.29
CA THR A 85 4.35 13.34 -0.60
C THR A 85 4.86 13.73 0.79
N VAL A 86 5.29 12.74 1.58
CA VAL A 86 5.83 12.96 2.93
C VAL A 86 7.13 13.78 2.90
N LEU A 87 8.03 13.46 1.97
CA LEU A 87 9.29 14.20 1.79
C LEU A 87 9.06 15.64 1.33
N ARG A 88 8.10 15.88 0.44
CA ARG A 88 7.71 17.24 0.01
C ARG A 88 7.12 18.06 1.15
N ALA A 89 6.39 17.43 2.05
CA ALA A 89 5.90 18.04 3.28
C ALA A 89 7.00 18.20 4.36
N ARG A 90 8.24 17.79 4.08
CA ARG A 90 9.39 17.83 5.01
C ARG A 90 9.14 17.07 6.33
N SER A 91 8.23 16.09 6.33
CA SER A 91 7.88 15.31 7.51
C SER A 91 8.75 14.04 7.61
N TYR A 92 10.05 14.22 7.82
CA TYR A 92 11.03 13.12 7.79
C TYR A 92 10.77 12.04 8.85
N GLN A 93 10.24 12.42 10.02
CA GLN A 93 9.94 11.48 11.09
C GLN A 93 8.83 10.47 10.74
N THR A 94 7.98 10.81 9.78
CA THR A 94 6.83 9.98 9.41
C THR A 94 7.02 9.23 8.09
N VAL A 95 8.18 9.42 7.42
CA VAL A 95 8.51 8.74 6.16
C VAL A 95 8.61 7.21 6.31
N ALA A 96 8.88 6.76 7.54
CA ALA A 96 8.90 5.35 7.88
C ALA A 96 7.55 4.67 7.64
N PHE A 97 6.42 5.38 7.79
CA PHE A 97 5.09 4.80 7.62
C PHE A 97 4.85 4.28 6.20
N PRO A 98 4.93 5.08 5.12
CA PRO A 98 4.78 4.54 3.77
C PRO A 98 5.89 3.55 3.39
N ALA A 99 7.12 3.71 3.90
CA ALA A 99 8.20 2.76 3.66
C ALA A 99 7.91 1.36 4.24
N LEU A 100 7.26 1.29 5.41
CA LEU A 100 6.85 0.03 6.06
C LEU A 100 5.83 -0.76 5.23
N TYR A 101 5.05 -0.09 4.39
CA TYR A 101 4.15 -0.76 3.45
C TYR A 101 4.82 -1.05 2.10
N LEU A 102 5.75 -0.20 1.66
CA LEU A 102 6.49 -0.42 0.41
C LEU A 102 7.34 -1.70 0.48
N ALA A 103 8.06 -1.92 1.57
CA ALA A 103 8.97 -3.06 1.72
C ALA A 103 8.30 -4.43 1.47
N PRO A 104 7.20 -4.82 2.15
CA PRO A 104 6.54 -6.11 1.90
C PRO A 104 5.93 -6.21 0.49
N VAL A 105 5.48 -5.10 -0.09
CA VAL A 105 4.99 -5.08 -1.48
C VAL A 105 6.13 -5.33 -2.46
N ALA A 106 7.30 -4.71 -2.28
CA ALA A 106 8.46 -4.91 -3.14
C ALA A 106 8.98 -6.36 -3.05
N VAL A 107 9.03 -6.92 -1.84
CA VAL A 107 9.37 -8.34 -1.63
C VAL A 107 8.36 -9.25 -2.31
N THR A 108 7.07 -8.97 -2.15
CA THR A 108 6.00 -9.73 -2.83
C THR A 108 6.15 -9.67 -4.35
N LEU A 109 6.41 -8.49 -4.91
CA LEU A 109 6.66 -8.33 -6.35
C LEU A 109 7.84 -9.19 -6.82
N ALA A 110 8.96 -9.16 -6.07
CA ALA A 110 10.15 -9.94 -6.41
C ALA A 110 9.93 -11.46 -6.31
N LEU A 111 8.98 -11.92 -5.49
CA LEU A 111 8.62 -13.34 -5.39
C LEU A 111 7.58 -13.79 -6.43
N LEU A 112 6.89 -12.85 -7.06
CA LEU A 112 5.88 -13.11 -8.10
C LEU A 112 6.45 -13.04 -9.52
N ALA A 113 7.54 -12.27 -9.72
CA ALA A 113 8.29 -12.16 -10.97
C ALA A 113 9.29 -13.31 -11.15
#